data_AF-A0A1A9VHC6-F1
#
_entry.id   AF-A0A1A9VHC6-F1
#
_cell.length_a   1.000
_cell.length_b   1.000
_cell.length_c   1.000
_cell.angle_alpha   90.00
_cell.angle_beta   90.00
_cell.angle_gamma   90.00
#
_symmetry.space_group_name_H-M   'P 1'
#
loop_
_entity.id
_entity.type
_entity.pdbx_description
1 polymer ?
#
loop_
_entity_poly.entity_id
_entity_poly.type
_entity_poly.pdbx_seq_one_letter_code
_entity_poly.pdbx_strand_id
1 'polypeptide(L)'
;MAAGPATDATFPPDGQHATIEASMYIADKELAPPPPPPKRRKATKAKIMERRRQKKIEFKQLEKREELKRELAMSKKTAKKAQRDWEDMCKGIKIKELRSELKEWETKASRILKQKDDAIALLIDDITATEEMHKRNYSTQLQVMDFLSDAMRAFHETAKLLYETQASDMMHEFYDEIRDRDQVTNNIKVKCENVMHAKNLVFEHQMLSDYHIFLDKRDDRVNTEIEKRYRLRDSIITKMRFLQKQLTTFLKPLRSASLNVHKYERVSLLMERQRNFVVESEKLNDVESRSSRIRIDLQRDMLHVGAEAQRKIKGLRLEHAYFVQMRKNIENEMKQDRQKTYEKLKILTVHCFQTNKEYKKLKKYGELLLSLAANCRKLQTESEKGVPWGDFQEPVDVKADEIVFKLKVLDLKSHVDLDEEELDAQIQLMGSFWRRQALAEAQIALLNEKKIKLEADNQKYTNKIKCMSKVTDVTELTKTLTINCICPAPPPRCTKFKFVRPL
;
A
#
# COMPACT_ATOMS: atom_id res chain seq x y z
N MET A 1 9.41 10.33 -23.69
CA MET A 1 9.78 9.80 -25.03
C MET A 1 8.84 10.39 -26.06
N ALA A 2 9.28 10.60 -27.30
CA ALA A 2 8.51 11.31 -28.31
C ALA A 2 7.53 10.40 -29.07
N ALA A 3 6.39 10.98 -29.46
CA ALA A 3 5.50 10.47 -30.51
C ALA A 3 5.12 11.66 -31.40
N GLY A 4 5.28 11.52 -32.71
CA GLY A 4 4.82 12.51 -33.69
C GLY A 4 3.32 12.37 -33.97
N PRO A 5 2.77 13.28 -34.78
CA PRO A 5 2.28 12.80 -36.06
C PRO A 5 2.74 13.67 -37.25
N ALA A 6 2.88 13.02 -38.40
CA ALA A 6 2.96 13.69 -39.70
C ALA A 6 1.64 13.54 -40.45
N THR A 7 1.33 14.48 -41.35
CA THR A 7 0.52 14.24 -42.56
C THR A 7 0.78 15.36 -43.56
N ASP A 8 1.44 15.03 -44.67
CA ASP A 8 1.41 15.85 -45.88
C ASP A 8 0.05 15.74 -46.57
N ALA A 9 -0.33 16.77 -47.33
CA ALA A 9 -1.51 16.77 -48.20
C ALA A 9 -1.29 17.62 -49.46
N THR A 10 -0.38 17.17 -50.32
CA THR A 10 0.00 17.86 -51.57
C THR A 10 -0.93 17.49 -52.73
N PHE A 11 -1.58 18.47 -53.36
CA PHE A 11 -2.39 18.32 -54.59
C PHE A 11 -2.52 19.68 -55.32
N PRO A 12 -2.76 19.72 -56.66
CA PRO A 12 -1.64 19.71 -57.61
C PRO A 12 -1.61 20.92 -58.57
N PRO A 13 -0.52 21.09 -59.35
CA PRO A 13 -0.43 22.06 -60.45
C PRO A 13 -0.66 21.43 -61.84
N ASP A 14 -1.78 21.75 -62.51
CA ASP A 14 -2.05 21.54 -63.95
C ASP A 14 -3.29 22.37 -64.36
N GLY A 15 -3.53 22.75 -65.62
CA GLY A 15 -2.70 22.56 -66.82
C GLY A 15 -3.39 23.00 -68.12
N GLN A 16 -2.86 24.07 -68.75
CA GLN A 16 -2.85 24.39 -70.21
C GLN A 16 -4.15 24.54 -71.05
N HIS A 17 -3.94 25.13 -72.25
CA HIS A 17 -4.82 25.20 -73.44
C HIS A 17 -6.05 26.14 -73.37
N ALA A 18 -6.53 26.77 -74.46
CA ALA A 18 -6.10 26.71 -75.88
C ALA A 18 -6.11 28.11 -76.57
N THR A 19 -5.39 28.22 -77.69
CA THR A 19 -5.34 29.36 -78.63
C THR A 19 -6.41 29.20 -79.75
N ILE A 20 -6.32 30.02 -80.84
CA ILE A 20 -7.15 29.97 -82.07
C ILE A 20 -8.49 30.74 -81.89
N GLU A 21 -9.05 31.54 -82.81
CA GLU A 21 -8.87 31.86 -84.25
C GLU A 21 -8.95 33.42 -84.40
N ALA A 22 -8.18 34.20 -85.16
CA ALA A 22 -7.65 34.16 -86.54
C ALA A 22 -8.62 34.67 -87.64
N SER A 23 -8.11 35.59 -88.49
CA SER A 23 -8.72 36.09 -89.75
C SER A 23 -9.99 36.97 -89.64
N MET A 24 -10.34 37.85 -90.59
CA MET A 24 -9.70 38.26 -91.85
C MET A 24 -9.64 39.80 -91.98
N TYR A 25 -8.51 40.36 -92.46
CA TYR A 25 -8.55 41.63 -93.20
C TYR A 25 -8.80 41.29 -94.67
N ILE A 26 -10.01 41.56 -95.18
CA ILE A 26 -10.33 41.35 -96.60
C ILE A 26 -9.84 42.54 -97.42
N ALA A 27 -9.01 42.22 -98.40
CA ALA A 27 -8.29 43.13 -99.28
C ALA A 27 -9.14 44.25 -99.93
N ASP A 28 -8.53 45.44 -100.04
CA ASP A 28 -8.83 46.38 -101.11
C ASP A 28 -8.63 45.70 -102.48
N LYS A 29 -9.66 45.68 -103.33
CA LYS A 29 -9.51 45.30 -104.74
C LYS A 29 -10.62 45.81 -105.65
N GLU A 30 -10.27 45.88 -106.93
CA GLU A 30 -11.17 45.91 -108.10
C GLU A 30 -12.08 47.14 -108.25
N LEU A 31 -11.43 48.29 -108.43
CA LEU A 31 -12.02 49.51 -108.99
C LEU A 31 -12.07 49.44 -110.55
N ALA A 32 -13.02 48.70 -111.13
CA ALA A 32 -13.34 48.65 -112.57
C ALA A 32 -14.67 47.90 -112.81
N PRO A 33 -15.31 47.86 -114.02
CA PRO A 33 -15.18 48.66 -115.26
C PRO A 33 -16.58 49.31 -115.59
N PRO A 34 -17.09 49.51 -116.85
CA PRO A 34 -16.49 49.62 -118.19
C PRO A 34 -16.78 51.01 -118.86
N PRO A 35 -17.40 51.23 -120.07
CA PRO A 35 -16.75 52.02 -121.13
C PRO A 35 -17.50 53.31 -121.59
N PRO A 36 -16.85 54.17 -122.42
CA PRO A 36 -17.49 55.28 -123.18
C PRO A 36 -18.36 54.76 -124.35
N PRO A 37 -19.13 55.60 -125.11
CA PRO A 37 -19.12 57.07 -125.21
C PRO A 37 -20.55 57.64 -124.88
N PRO A 38 -21.36 58.43 -125.66
CA PRO A 38 -21.20 59.23 -126.89
C PRO A 38 -21.37 60.77 -126.71
N LYS A 39 -21.01 61.55 -127.74
CA LYS A 39 -21.34 62.99 -127.86
C LYS A 39 -22.84 63.19 -128.21
N ARG A 40 -23.59 64.10 -127.55
CA ARG A 40 -24.78 64.78 -128.16
C ARG A 40 -25.35 65.98 -127.37
N ARG A 41 -25.43 67.12 -128.08
CA ARG A 41 -26.41 68.25 -127.98
C ARG A 41 -26.53 69.07 -126.67
N LYS A 42 -26.74 70.39 -126.85
CA LYS A 42 -27.06 71.35 -125.77
C LYS A 42 -28.36 70.90 -125.07
N ALA A 43 -28.34 70.77 -123.74
CA ALA A 43 -29.50 70.31 -122.97
C ALA A 43 -30.43 71.47 -122.56
N THR A 44 -31.70 71.39 -122.94
CA THR A 44 -32.76 72.35 -122.60
C THR A 44 -32.98 72.46 -121.08
N LYS A 45 -33.48 73.60 -120.59
CA LYS A 45 -33.63 73.97 -119.17
C LYS A 45 -34.22 72.87 -118.25
N ALA A 46 -35.07 71.98 -118.78
CA ALA A 46 -35.66 70.85 -118.04
C ALA A 46 -34.63 69.92 -117.36
N LYS A 47 -33.57 69.49 -118.06
CA LYS A 47 -32.60 68.52 -117.49
C LYS A 47 -31.75 69.10 -116.36
N ILE A 48 -31.65 70.43 -116.27
CA ILE A 48 -30.99 71.12 -115.15
C ILE A 48 -31.89 71.08 -113.90
N MET A 49 -33.21 71.21 -114.07
CA MET A 49 -34.19 71.08 -112.97
C MET A 49 -34.23 69.64 -112.43
N GLU A 50 -34.12 68.64 -113.30
CA GLU A 50 -34.10 67.23 -112.92
C GLU A 50 -32.82 66.86 -112.14
N ARG A 51 -31.63 67.26 -112.62
CA ARG A 51 -30.38 67.14 -111.83
C ARG A 51 -30.43 67.93 -110.52
N ARG A 52 -31.14 69.06 -110.46
CA ARG A 52 -31.40 69.79 -109.19
C ARG A 52 -32.35 69.05 -108.26
N ARG A 53 -33.30 68.25 -108.77
CA ARG A 53 -34.12 67.33 -107.94
C ARG A 53 -33.29 66.15 -107.43
N GLN A 54 -32.50 65.50 -108.29
CA GLN A 54 -31.58 64.42 -107.89
C GLN A 54 -30.61 64.88 -106.81
N LYS A 55 -29.91 66.01 -107.00
CA LYS A 55 -29.02 66.59 -105.98
C LYS A 55 -29.74 66.96 -104.67
N LYS A 56 -31.03 67.35 -104.71
CA LYS A 56 -31.83 67.56 -103.49
C LYS A 56 -32.23 66.25 -102.80
N ILE A 57 -32.41 65.16 -103.55
CA ILE A 57 -32.67 63.83 -102.99
C ILE A 57 -31.37 63.25 -102.39
N GLU A 58 -30.24 63.35 -103.10
CA GLU A 58 -28.90 62.98 -102.62
C GLU A 58 -28.52 63.75 -101.37
N PHE A 59 -28.76 65.08 -101.33
CA PHE A 59 -28.53 65.91 -100.15
C PHE A 59 -29.38 65.43 -98.96
N LYS A 60 -30.69 65.17 -99.15
CA LYS A 60 -31.55 64.60 -98.10
C LYS A 60 -31.16 63.18 -97.68
N GLN A 61 -30.54 62.40 -98.55
CA GLN A 61 -29.97 61.10 -98.19
C GLN A 61 -28.66 61.23 -97.40
N LEU A 62 -27.83 62.23 -97.69
CA LEU A 62 -26.64 62.55 -96.90
C LEU A 62 -27.01 63.10 -95.52
N GLU A 63 -27.98 64.01 -95.46
CA GLU A 63 -28.59 64.55 -94.24
C GLU A 63 -29.08 63.41 -93.33
N LYS A 64 -29.92 62.51 -93.85
CA LYS A 64 -30.35 61.29 -93.12
C LYS A 64 -29.22 60.33 -92.75
N ARG A 65 -28.18 60.20 -93.59
CA ARG A 65 -26.99 59.40 -93.25
C ARG A 65 -26.16 60.04 -92.14
N GLU A 66 -26.14 61.37 -92.03
CA GLU A 66 -25.52 62.07 -90.91
C GLU A 66 -26.35 61.99 -89.65
N GLU A 67 -27.67 62.15 -89.73
CA GLU A 67 -28.60 61.91 -88.60
C GLU A 67 -28.39 60.50 -88.04
N LEU A 68 -28.47 59.46 -88.87
CA LEU A 68 -28.22 58.07 -88.47
C LEU A 68 -26.80 57.85 -87.93
N LYS A 69 -25.78 58.56 -88.44
CA LYS A 69 -24.41 58.51 -87.88
C LYS A 69 -24.32 59.18 -86.51
N ARG A 70 -25.02 60.30 -86.30
CA ARG A 70 -25.10 61.01 -85.01
C ARG A 70 -25.87 60.17 -83.99
N GLU A 71 -26.99 59.56 -84.39
CA GLU A 71 -27.75 58.61 -83.57
C GLU A 71 -26.93 57.37 -83.22
N LEU A 72 -26.22 56.75 -84.17
CA LEU A 72 -25.30 55.64 -83.89
C LEU A 72 -24.13 56.04 -83.00
N ALA A 73 -23.61 57.26 -83.14
CA ALA A 73 -22.55 57.78 -82.26
C ALA A 73 -23.06 58.07 -80.84
N MET A 74 -24.29 58.59 -80.70
CA MET A 74 -24.96 58.78 -79.41
C MET A 74 -25.30 57.44 -78.77
N SER A 75 -25.90 56.50 -79.51
CA SER A 75 -26.17 55.13 -79.07
C SER A 75 -24.88 54.43 -78.59
N LYS A 76 -23.78 54.52 -79.34
CA LYS A 76 -22.46 54.00 -78.91
C LYS A 76 -21.90 54.69 -77.66
N LYS A 77 -22.15 55.99 -77.46
CA LYS A 77 -21.79 56.71 -76.22
C LYS A 77 -22.65 56.26 -75.04
N THR A 78 -23.97 56.14 -75.23
CA THR A 78 -24.92 55.68 -74.21
C THR A 78 -24.65 54.23 -73.82
N ALA A 79 -24.39 53.33 -74.77
CA ALA A 79 -23.97 51.96 -74.51
C ALA A 79 -22.66 51.89 -73.72
N LYS A 80 -21.64 52.68 -74.10
CA LYS A 80 -20.38 52.82 -73.33
C LYS A 80 -20.54 53.51 -71.97
N LYS A 81 -21.66 54.17 -71.70
CA LYS A 81 -22.02 54.66 -70.37
C LYS A 81 -22.72 53.56 -69.57
N ALA A 82 -23.79 52.98 -70.12
CA ALA A 82 -24.53 51.87 -69.51
C ALA A 82 -23.63 50.67 -69.17
N GLN A 83 -22.62 50.37 -70.00
CA GLN A 83 -21.61 49.35 -69.68
C GLN A 83 -20.77 49.72 -68.45
N ARG A 84 -20.35 50.99 -68.29
CA ARG A 84 -19.64 51.45 -67.08
C ARG A 84 -20.55 51.44 -65.86
N ASP A 85 -21.77 51.97 -66.01
CA ASP A 85 -22.79 51.98 -64.98
C ASP A 85 -23.10 50.54 -64.50
N TRP A 86 -23.07 49.55 -65.42
CA TRP A 86 -23.18 48.11 -65.13
C TRP A 86 -21.91 47.51 -64.48
N GLU A 87 -20.73 47.78 -65.02
CA GLU A 87 -19.45 47.34 -64.44
C GLU A 87 -19.27 47.86 -63.00
N ASP A 88 -19.64 49.12 -62.73
CA ASP A 88 -19.58 49.72 -61.40
C ASP A 88 -20.68 49.18 -60.47
N MET A 89 -21.84 48.81 -60.99
CA MET A 89 -22.86 48.05 -60.24
C MET A 89 -22.34 46.66 -59.86
N CYS A 90 -21.71 45.92 -60.78
CA CYS A 90 -21.10 44.62 -60.52
C CYS A 90 -19.94 44.71 -59.52
N LYS A 91 -19.07 45.73 -59.63
CA LYS A 91 -18.04 46.03 -58.60
C LYS A 91 -18.70 46.32 -57.25
N GLY A 92 -19.76 47.12 -57.22
CA GLY A 92 -20.53 47.45 -56.02
C GLY A 92 -21.21 46.26 -55.36
N ILE A 93 -21.62 45.25 -56.14
CA ILE A 93 -22.13 43.97 -55.65
C ILE A 93 -20.97 43.11 -55.12
N LYS A 94 -19.90 42.88 -55.90
CA LYS A 94 -18.80 41.99 -55.47
C LYS A 94 -18.03 42.54 -54.27
N ILE A 95 -17.91 43.86 -54.12
CA ILE A 95 -17.35 44.49 -52.91
C ILE A 95 -18.23 44.24 -51.67
N LYS A 96 -19.56 44.11 -51.81
CA LYS A 96 -20.44 43.72 -50.69
C LYS A 96 -20.25 42.25 -50.34
N GLU A 97 -20.26 41.36 -51.34
CA GLU A 97 -20.01 39.92 -51.15
C GLU A 97 -18.68 39.67 -50.44
N LEU A 98 -17.57 40.22 -50.95
CA LEU A 98 -16.25 40.09 -50.35
C LEU A 98 -16.19 40.66 -48.92
N ARG A 99 -16.99 41.67 -48.58
CA ARG A 99 -17.10 42.20 -47.21
C ARG A 99 -17.93 41.30 -46.28
N SER A 100 -18.92 40.57 -46.78
CA SER A 100 -19.59 39.50 -46.01
C SER A 100 -18.69 38.29 -45.84
N GLU A 101 -18.03 37.83 -46.90
CA GLU A 101 -17.06 36.74 -46.88
C GLU A 101 -15.94 37.05 -45.85
N LEU A 102 -15.38 38.26 -45.86
CA LEU A 102 -14.35 38.68 -44.90
C LEU A 102 -14.84 38.66 -43.45
N LYS A 103 -16.08 39.08 -43.16
CA LYS A 103 -16.68 39.02 -41.82
C LYS A 103 -16.97 37.59 -41.37
N GLU A 104 -17.34 36.71 -42.30
CA GLU A 104 -17.45 35.28 -42.01
C GLU A 104 -16.08 34.67 -41.69
N TRP A 105 -15.02 35.04 -42.41
CA TRP A 105 -13.66 34.59 -42.11
C TRP A 105 -13.14 35.15 -40.79
N GLU A 106 -13.40 36.42 -40.49
CA GLU A 106 -13.12 37.07 -39.20
C GLU A 106 -13.79 36.31 -38.05
N THR A 107 -15.11 36.09 -38.12
CA THR A 107 -15.84 35.38 -37.06
C THR A 107 -15.46 33.90 -36.92
N LYS A 108 -15.15 33.20 -38.03
CA LYS A 108 -14.60 31.84 -38.01
C LYS A 108 -13.21 31.82 -37.35
N ALA A 109 -12.33 32.77 -37.69
CA ALA A 109 -10.99 32.88 -37.10
C ALA A 109 -11.05 33.24 -35.61
N SER A 110 -11.87 34.22 -35.19
CA SER A 110 -12.07 34.56 -33.78
C SER A 110 -12.62 33.38 -32.96
N ARG A 111 -13.48 32.54 -33.56
CA ARG A 111 -13.95 31.31 -32.90
C ARG A 111 -12.84 30.28 -32.72
N ILE A 112 -12.01 30.06 -33.75
CA ILE A 112 -10.86 29.13 -33.69
C ILE A 112 -9.81 29.62 -32.70
N LEU A 113 -9.55 30.93 -32.63
CA LEU A 113 -8.65 31.52 -31.63
C LEU A 113 -9.18 31.28 -30.22
N LYS A 114 -10.44 31.65 -29.93
CA LYS A 114 -11.05 31.36 -28.62
C LYS A 114 -10.98 29.89 -28.23
N GLN A 115 -11.29 28.97 -29.15
CA GLN A 115 -11.18 27.53 -28.88
C GLN A 115 -9.75 27.06 -28.60
N LYS A 116 -8.71 27.77 -29.08
CA LYS A 116 -7.32 27.54 -28.69
C LYS A 116 -6.97 28.20 -27.36
N ASP A 117 -7.46 29.41 -27.11
CA ASP A 117 -7.26 30.12 -25.85
C ASP A 117 -7.90 29.35 -24.67
N ASP A 118 -9.13 28.84 -24.86
CA ASP A 118 -9.84 27.95 -23.94
C ASP A 118 -9.04 26.66 -23.66
N ALA A 119 -8.44 26.07 -24.71
CA ALA A 119 -7.63 24.87 -24.58
C ALA A 119 -6.26 25.12 -23.93
N ILE A 120 -5.66 26.30 -24.15
CA ILE A 120 -4.44 26.74 -23.47
C ILE A 120 -4.72 27.00 -21.99
N ALA A 121 -5.85 27.62 -21.65
CA ALA A 121 -6.28 27.81 -20.26
C ALA A 121 -6.45 26.46 -19.54
N LEU A 122 -7.17 25.51 -20.16
CA LEU A 122 -7.35 24.16 -19.59
C LEU A 122 -6.01 23.43 -19.39
N LEU A 123 -5.06 23.56 -20.33
CA LEU A 123 -3.72 22.99 -20.18
C LEU A 123 -2.91 23.66 -19.07
N ILE A 124 -3.09 24.96 -18.82
CA ILE A 124 -2.47 25.67 -17.69
C ILE A 124 -3.09 25.19 -16.36
N ASP A 125 -4.41 25.04 -16.30
CA ASP A 125 -5.11 24.50 -15.13
C ASP A 125 -4.63 23.07 -14.81
N ASP A 126 -4.54 22.17 -15.81
CA ASP A 126 -3.98 20.82 -15.65
C ASP A 126 -2.51 20.83 -15.17
N ILE A 127 -1.68 21.75 -15.68
CA ILE A 127 -0.30 21.93 -15.21
C ILE A 127 -0.27 22.37 -13.74
N THR A 128 -1.09 23.34 -13.33
CA THR A 128 -1.12 23.77 -11.92
C THR A 128 -1.66 22.67 -10.99
N ALA A 129 -2.69 21.94 -11.41
CA ALA A 129 -3.25 20.83 -10.64
C ALA A 129 -2.26 19.67 -10.48
N THR A 130 -1.49 19.33 -11.53
CA THR A 130 -0.42 18.33 -11.45
C THR A 130 0.77 18.81 -10.62
N GLU A 131 1.16 20.09 -10.71
CA GLU A 131 2.15 20.69 -9.79
C GLU A 131 1.70 20.62 -8.33
N GLU A 132 0.45 20.96 -8.01
CA GLU A 132 -0.06 20.83 -6.64
C GLU A 132 -0.06 19.37 -6.17
N MET A 133 -0.44 18.42 -7.02
CA MET A 133 -0.36 16.99 -6.71
C MET A 133 1.09 16.58 -6.42
N HIS A 134 2.06 17.04 -7.21
CA HIS A 134 3.49 16.79 -6.93
C HIS A 134 3.95 17.42 -5.61
N LYS A 135 3.53 18.66 -5.29
CA LYS A 135 3.83 19.33 -4.01
C LYS A 135 3.23 18.57 -2.82
N ARG A 136 1.99 18.09 -2.93
CA ARG A 136 1.32 17.23 -1.92
C ARG A 136 2.04 15.90 -1.74
N ASN A 137 2.37 15.21 -2.83
CA ASN A 137 3.06 13.91 -2.79
C ASN A 137 4.50 14.02 -2.25
N TYR A 138 5.20 15.11 -2.53
CA TYR A 138 6.52 15.37 -1.95
C TYR A 138 6.42 15.63 -0.43
N SER A 139 5.41 16.40 0.01
CA SER A 139 5.17 16.67 1.43
C SER A 139 4.84 15.39 2.22
N THR A 140 4.03 14.48 1.67
CA THR A 140 3.74 13.19 2.33
C THR A 140 4.95 12.24 2.28
N GLN A 141 5.75 12.26 1.21
CA GLN A 141 7.03 11.53 1.18
C GLN A 141 8.00 12.02 2.26
N LEU A 142 8.07 13.33 2.50
CA LEU A 142 8.90 13.92 3.55
C LEU A 142 8.46 13.43 4.94
N GLN A 143 7.17 13.51 5.25
CA GLN A 143 6.59 13.01 6.51
C GLN A 143 6.87 11.51 6.75
N VAL A 144 6.87 10.69 5.70
CA VAL A 144 7.23 9.27 5.77
C VAL A 144 8.72 9.07 6.02
N MET A 145 9.60 9.93 5.47
CA MET A 145 11.03 9.93 5.79
C MET A 145 11.31 10.35 7.23
N ASP A 146 10.63 11.39 7.72
CA ASP A 146 10.78 11.87 9.10
C ASP A 146 10.35 10.79 10.11
N PHE A 147 9.18 10.18 9.89
CA PHE A 147 8.71 9.04 10.68
C PHE A 147 9.69 7.85 10.66
N LEU A 148 10.27 7.53 9.49
CA LEU A 148 11.27 6.47 9.39
C LEU A 148 12.58 6.83 10.12
N SER A 149 12.98 8.10 10.10
CA SER A 149 14.15 8.62 10.82
C SER A 149 13.97 8.50 12.33
N ASP A 150 12.81 8.90 12.85
CA ASP A 150 12.49 8.81 14.28
C ASP A 150 12.33 7.35 14.73
N ALA A 151 11.71 6.49 13.92
CA ALA A 151 11.65 5.06 14.19
C ALA A 151 13.05 4.41 14.23
N MET A 152 13.92 4.74 13.26
CA MET A 152 15.33 4.29 13.25
C MET A 152 16.09 4.77 14.48
N ARG A 153 15.85 6.01 14.94
CA ARG A 153 16.45 6.56 16.16
C ARG A 153 15.99 5.79 17.40
N ALA A 154 14.69 5.55 17.54
CA ALA A 154 14.13 4.76 18.65
C ALA A 154 14.66 3.31 18.66
N PHE A 155 14.83 2.67 17.50
CA PHE A 155 15.47 1.35 17.41
C PHE A 155 16.95 1.39 17.81
N HIS A 156 17.68 2.45 17.45
CA HIS A 156 19.08 2.61 17.86
C HIS A 156 19.22 2.86 19.37
N GLU A 157 18.38 3.72 19.94
CA GLU A 157 18.36 4.05 21.37
C GLU A 157 17.96 2.83 22.23
N THR A 158 16.95 2.08 21.82
CA THR A 158 16.55 0.83 22.52
C THR A 158 17.60 -0.28 22.39
N ALA A 159 18.21 -0.46 21.21
CA ALA A 159 19.33 -1.39 21.05
C ALA A 159 20.53 -0.99 21.92
N LYS A 160 20.89 0.30 21.95
CA LYS A 160 21.95 0.84 22.81
C LYS A 160 21.66 0.56 24.29
N LEU A 161 20.46 0.87 24.77
CA LEU A 161 20.08 0.67 26.17
C LEU A 161 20.10 -0.82 26.57
N LEU A 162 19.70 -1.72 25.66
CA LEU A 162 19.81 -3.16 25.86
C LEU A 162 21.27 -3.62 25.98
N TYR A 163 22.18 -3.10 25.14
CA TYR A 163 23.62 -3.40 25.27
C TYR A 163 24.22 -2.82 26.55
N GLU A 164 23.86 -1.60 26.95
CA GLU A 164 24.31 -0.98 28.20
C GLU A 164 23.81 -1.75 29.43
N THR A 165 22.56 -2.24 29.41
CA THR A 165 22.01 -3.09 30.46
C THR A 165 22.74 -4.43 30.52
N GLN A 166 22.87 -5.14 29.39
CA GLN A 166 23.57 -6.43 29.34
C GLN A 166 25.04 -6.34 29.78
N ALA A 167 25.73 -5.24 29.44
CA ALA A 167 27.08 -4.98 29.92
C ALA A 167 27.13 -4.71 31.43
N SER A 168 26.15 -3.99 31.98
CA SER A 168 26.02 -3.76 33.42
C SER A 168 25.75 -5.06 34.18
N ASP A 169 24.84 -5.90 33.68
CA ASP A 169 24.51 -7.20 34.28
C ASP A 169 25.72 -8.13 34.30
N MET A 170 26.44 -8.26 33.18
CA MET A 170 27.65 -9.07 33.07
C MET A 170 28.78 -8.58 34.01
N MET A 171 28.90 -7.26 34.20
CA MET A 171 29.86 -6.70 35.17
C MET A 171 29.43 -6.99 36.61
N HIS A 172 28.14 -6.96 36.93
CA HIS A 172 27.62 -7.38 38.23
C HIS A 172 27.87 -8.88 38.50
N GLU A 173 27.57 -9.76 37.55
CA GLU A 173 27.87 -11.21 37.66
C GLU A 173 29.37 -11.45 37.92
N PHE A 174 30.26 -10.71 37.25
CA PHE A 174 31.70 -10.82 37.43
C PHE A 174 32.18 -10.34 38.81
N TYR A 175 31.66 -9.21 39.31
CA TYR A 175 31.99 -8.73 40.67
C TYR A 175 31.44 -9.66 41.76
N ASP A 176 30.27 -10.26 41.55
CA ASP A 176 29.69 -11.25 42.45
C ASP A 176 30.51 -12.55 42.45
N GLU A 177 30.99 -13.03 41.28
CA GLU A 177 31.88 -14.20 41.24
C GLU A 177 33.22 -13.94 41.96
N ILE A 178 33.77 -12.72 41.85
CA ILE A 178 34.98 -12.31 42.59
C ILE A 178 34.72 -12.35 44.11
N ARG A 179 33.62 -11.73 44.57
CA ARG A 179 33.25 -11.69 45.99
C ARG A 179 33.07 -13.09 46.56
N ASP A 180 32.39 -13.97 45.83
CA ASP A 180 32.11 -15.34 46.26
C ASP A 180 33.40 -16.19 46.25
N ARG A 181 34.30 -16.00 45.27
CA ARG A 181 35.66 -16.61 45.27
C ARG A 181 36.51 -16.12 46.45
N ASP A 182 36.45 -14.84 46.80
CA ASP A 182 37.14 -14.28 47.97
C ASP A 182 36.56 -14.84 49.28
N GLN A 183 35.23 -14.98 49.39
CA GLN A 183 34.59 -15.61 50.53
C GLN A 183 35.00 -17.09 50.68
N VAL A 184 35.02 -17.86 49.58
CA VAL A 184 35.52 -19.24 49.57
C VAL A 184 36.99 -19.30 49.96
N THR A 185 37.83 -18.40 49.43
CA THR A 185 39.26 -18.32 49.75
C THR A 185 39.49 -17.99 51.23
N ASN A 186 38.71 -17.07 51.80
CA ASN A 186 38.78 -16.72 53.22
C ASN A 186 38.30 -17.88 54.12
N ASN A 187 37.22 -18.56 53.73
CA ASN A 187 36.74 -19.77 54.39
C ASN A 187 37.77 -20.91 54.36
N ILE A 188 38.60 -21.01 53.32
CA ILE A 188 39.72 -21.95 53.24
C ILE A 188 40.86 -21.52 54.18
N LYS A 189 41.26 -20.23 54.20
CA LYS A 189 42.29 -19.70 55.12
C LYS A 189 41.95 -20.02 56.58
N VAL A 190 40.75 -19.65 57.03
CA VAL A 190 40.26 -19.89 58.40
C VAL A 190 40.22 -21.40 58.73
N LYS A 191 39.86 -22.27 57.77
CA LYS A 191 39.93 -23.73 57.97
C LYS A 191 41.37 -24.23 58.10
N CYS A 192 42.30 -23.73 57.30
CA CYS A 192 43.72 -24.06 57.42
C CYS A 192 44.32 -23.58 58.74
N GLU A 193 43.98 -22.37 59.19
CA GLU A 193 44.38 -21.81 60.49
C GLU A 193 43.85 -22.65 61.65
N ASN A 194 42.57 -23.04 61.63
CA ASN A 194 41.97 -23.93 62.63
C ASN A 194 42.63 -25.32 62.65
N VAL A 195 42.97 -25.90 61.49
CA VAL A 195 43.69 -27.19 61.40
C VAL A 195 45.13 -27.06 61.89
N MET A 196 45.82 -25.96 61.59
CA MET A 196 47.16 -25.66 62.13
C MET A 196 47.13 -25.53 63.66
N HIS A 197 46.17 -24.80 64.21
CA HIS A 197 45.98 -24.63 65.66
C HIS A 197 45.67 -25.97 66.35
N ALA A 198 44.73 -26.75 65.82
CA ALA A 198 44.40 -28.08 66.34
C ALA A 198 45.60 -29.04 66.28
N LYS A 199 46.39 -29.00 65.19
CA LYS A 199 47.62 -29.80 65.06
C LYS A 199 48.69 -29.38 66.08
N ASN A 200 48.83 -28.08 66.35
CA ASN A 200 49.77 -27.58 67.35
C ASN A 200 49.38 -28.05 68.77
N LEU A 201 48.11 -27.97 69.14
CA LEU A 201 47.61 -28.51 70.43
C LEU A 201 47.87 -30.02 70.56
N VAL A 202 47.60 -30.80 69.50
CA VAL A 202 47.90 -32.24 69.49
C VAL A 202 49.42 -32.50 69.62
N PHE A 203 50.26 -31.66 68.99
CA PHE A 203 51.71 -31.78 69.11
C PHE A 203 52.22 -31.41 70.51
N GLU A 204 51.68 -30.38 71.16
CA GLU A 204 52.00 -30.05 72.56
C GLU A 204 51.59 -31.18 73.52
N HIS A 205 50.38 -31.74 73.35
CA HIS A 205 49.96 -32.92 74.11
C HIS A 205 50.84 -34.16 73.83
N GLN A 206 51.31 -34.36 72.60
CA GLN A 206 52.25 -35.43 72.27
C GLN A 206 53.61 -35.20 72.94
N MET A 207 54.17 -33.99 72.91
CA MET A 207 55.42 -33.65 73.58
C MET A 207 55.33 -33.82 75.10
N LEU A 208 54.20 -33.46 75.71
CA LEU A 208 53.94 -33.73 77.13
C LEU A 208 53.84 -35.24 77.41
N SER A 209 53.15 -36.01 76.56
CA SER A 209 53.04 -37.47 76.69
C SER A 209 54.41 -38.15 76.56
N ASP A 210 55.20 -37.78 75.55
CA ASP A 210 56.55 -38.30 75.31
C ASP A 210 57.49 -37.96 76.48
N TYR A 211 57.31 -36.81 77.13
CA TYR A 211 58.03 -36.43 78.35
C TYR A 211 57.63 -37.28 79.56
N HIS A 212 56.34 -37.60 79.75
CA HIS A 212 55.91 -38.53 80.79
C HIS A 212 56.47 -39.94 80.55
N ILE A 213 56.39 -40.44 79.30
CA ILE A 213 56.98 -41.73 78.90
C ILE A 213 58.52 -41.75 79.12
N PHE A 214 59.20 -40.61 79.01
CA PHE A 214 60.62 -40.49 79.34
C PHE A 214 60.89 -40.55 80.85
N LEU A 215 60.02 -39.96 81.68
CA LEU A 215 60.06 -40.11 83.14
C LEU A 215 59.78 -41.55 83.57
N ASP A 216 58.75 -42.19 83.03
CA ASP A 216 58.42 -43.60 83.31
C ASP A 216 59.61 -44.52 82.99
N LYS A 217 60.22 -44.36 81.80
CA LYS A 217 61.42 -45.12 81.40
C LYS A 217 62.65 -44.83 82.26
N ARG A 218 62.74 -43.62 82.84
CA ARG A 218 63.81 -43.27 83.79
C ARG A 218 63.57 -43.95 85.13
N ASP A 219 62.34 -44.00 85.60
CA ASP A 219 62.01 -44.62 86.89
C ASP A 219 62.00 -46.15 86.78
N ASP A 220 61.60 -46.75 85.66
CA ASP A 220 61.87 -48.16 85.32
C ASP A 220 63.37 -48.47 85.32
N ARG A 221 64.21 -47.56 84.82
CA ARG A 221 65.67 -47.72 84.88
C ARG A 221 66.18 -47.63 86.32
N VAL A 222 65.63 -46.74 87.15
CA VAL A 222 65.96 -46.65 88.58
C VAL A 222 65.50 -47.91 89.33
N ASN A 223 64.28 -48.38 89.08
CA ASN A 223 63.69 -49.59 89.65
C ASN A 223 64.47 -50.85 89.24
N THR A 224 64.86 -50.98 87.97
CA THR A 224 65.70 -52.10 87.52
C THR A 224 67.14 -52.02 88.05
N GLU A 225 67.70 -50.84 88.32
CA GLU A 225 68.97 -50.71 89.07
C GLU A 225 68.80 -51.01 90.56
N ILE A 226 67.65 -50.69 91.17
CA ILE A 226 67.29 -51.07 92.54
C ILE A 226 67.13 -52.60 92.64
N GLU A 227 66.44 -53.23 91.69
CA GLU A 227 66.37 -54.69 91.55
C GLU A 227 67.75 -55.30 91.34
N LYS A 228 68.60 -54.75 90.46
CA LYS A 228 69.99 -55.23 90.31
C LYS A 228 70.75 -55.10 91.61
N ARG A 229 70.55 -54.03 92.40
CA ARG A 229 71.15 -53.88 93.75
C ARG A 229 70.62 -54.91 94.74
N TYR A 230 69.34 -55.28 94.71
CA TYR A 230 68.79 -56.38 95.50
C TYR A 230 69.32 -57.75 95.04
N ARG A 231 69.20 -58.08 93.75
CA ARG A 231 69.76 -59.31 93.16
C ARG A 231 71.27 -59.42 93.37
N LEU A 232 72.01 -58.32 93.35
CA LEU A 232 73.45 -58.28 93.66
C LEU A 232 73.69 -58.45 95.17
N ARG A 233 72.90 -57.82 96.05
CA ARG A 233 72.95 -58.04 97.50
C ARG A 233 72.69 -59.51 97.84
N ASP A 234 71.66 -60.11 97.25
CA ASP A 234 71.31 -61.51 97.46
C ASP A 234 72.32 -62.46 96.81
N SER A 235 72.89 -62.08 95.65
CA SER A 235 74.03 -62.78 95.05
C SER A 235 75.28 -62.66 95.92
N ILE A 236 75.52 -61.53 96.60
CA ILE A 236 76.63 -61.34 97.54
C ILE A 236 76.37 -62.09 98.85
N ILE A 237 75.16 -62.12 99.39
CA ILE A 237 74.77 -62.93 100.56
C ILE A 237 74.91 -64.42 100.21
N THR A 238 74.45 -64.84 99.04
CA THR A 238 74.57 -66.22 98.56
C THR A 238 76.03 -66.56 98.27
N LYS A 239 76.80 -65.67 97.65
CA LYS A 239 78.26 -65.82 97.46
C LYS A 239 79.03 -65.72 98.76
N MET A 240 78.56 -65.03 99.80
CA MET A 240 79.20 -65.03 101.13
C MET A 240 78.91 -66.34 101.85
N ARG A 241 77.66 -66.84 101.84
CA ARG A 241 77.31 -68.19 102.34
C ARG A 241 78.04 -69.28 101.55
N PHE A 242 78.22 -69.10 100.24
CA PHE A 242 78.93 -70.01 99.36
C PHE A 242 80.44 -69.86 99.44
N LEU A 243 81.01 -68.68 99.72
CA LEU A 243 82.43 -68.47 100.04
C LEU A 243 82.76 -68.86 101.48
N GLN A 244 81.77 -68.87 102.39
CA GLN A 244 81.90 -69.46 103.72
C GLN A 244 81.97 -70.97 103.59
N LYS A 245 80.99 -71.60 102.91
CA LYS A 245 81.07 -73.02 102.52
C LYS A 245 82.33 -73.33 101.71
N GLN A 246 82.67 -72.52 100.71
CA GLN A 246 83.86 -72.73 99.89
C GLN A 246 85.12 -72.47 100.68
N LEU A 247 85.27 -71.52 101.60
CA LEU A 247 86.48 -71.42 102.43
C LEU A 247 86.66 -72.71 103.26
N THR A 248 85.57 -73.23 103.82
CA THR A 248 85.51 -74.54 104.51
C THR A 248 85.76 -75.75 103.57
N THR A 249 85.66 -75.56 102.25
CA THR A 249 85.78 -76.63 101.23
C THR A 249 87.02 -76.49 100.33
N PHE A 250 87.58 -75.30 100.09
CA PHE A 250 88.80 -74.98 99.32
C PHE A 250 90.05 -75.22 100.16
N LEU A 251 89.93 -75.13 101.49
CA LEU A 251 90.89 -75.71 102.43
C LEU A 251 91.09 -77.23 102.26
N LYS A 252 90.28 -77.93 101.42
CA LYS A 252 90.39 -79.37 101.18
C LYS A 252 90.99 -79.77 99.82
N PRO A 253 90.73 -79.08 98.68
CA PRO A 253 91.47 -79.31 97.44
C PRO A 253 91.97 -78.02 96.77
N LEU A 254 92.66 -77.13 97.48
CA LEU A 254 93.66 -76.23 96.87
C LEU A 254 94.92 -77.00 96.40
N ARG A 255 94.69 -78.16 95.78
CA ARG A 255 95.70 -79.12 95.32
C ARG A 255 95.35 -79.48 93.88
N SER A 256 96.14 -78.91 92.96
CA SER A 256 96.04 -79.03 91.49
C SER A 256 94.70 -78.61 90.84
N ALA A 257 94.74 -77.50 90.11
CA ALA A 257 93.77 -77.15 89.08
C ALA A 257 94.49 -76.53 87.88
N SER A 258 94.06 -76.85 86.66
CA SER A 258 94.33 -76.06 85.45
C SER A 258 93.34 -76.41 84.34
N LEU A 259 92.99 -75.42 83.51
CA LEU A 259 92.16 -75.57 82.32
C LEU A 259 92.77 -74.68 81.21
N ASN A 260 92.62 -75.07 79.94
CA ASN A 260 93.43 -74.52 78.84
C ASN A 260 92.60 -73.66 77.84
N VAL A 261 93.26 -72.69 77.19
CA VAL A 261 92.63 -71.46 76.66
C VAL A 261 92.37 -71.47 75.14
N HIS A 262 93.11 -72.27 74.35
CA HIS A 262 93.20 -72.16 72.87
C HIS A 262 91.95 -72.54 72.02
N LYS A 263 90.72 -72.48 72.55
CA LYS A 263 89.50 -72.76 71.75
C LYS A 263 88.83 -71.53 71.11
N TYR A 264 89.19 -70.31 71.49
CA TYR A 264 88.43 -69.11 71.10
C TYR A 264 88.79 -68.51 69.73
N GLU A 265 90.05 -68.55 69.32
CA GLU A 265 90.55 -67.76 68.17
C GLU A 265 89.97 -68.21 66.82
N ARG A 266 89.76 -69.52 66.64
CA ARG A 266 89.28 -70.09 65.36
C ARG A 266 87.82 -69.74 65.02
N VAL A 267 87.03 -69.32 66.01
CA VAL A 267 85.61 -68.93 65.81
C VAL A 267 85.51 -67.50 65.29
N SER A 268 86.42 -66.62 65.70
CA SER A 268 86.43 -65.19 65.32
C SER A 268 86.48 -64.98 63.81
N LEU A 269 87.44 -65.65 63.14
CA LEU A 269 87.74 -65.43 61.72
C LEU A 269 86.62 -65.86 60.75
N LEU A 270 85.71 -66.74 61.18
CA LEU A 270 84.58 -67.20 60.37
C LEU A 270 83.40 -66.22 60.41
N MET A 271 83.16 -65.58 61.55
CA MET A 271 82.07 -64.60 61.74
C MET A 271 82.25 -63.36 60.85
N GLU A 272 83.49 -62.91 60.65
CA GLU A 272 83.79 -61.70 59.89
C GLU A 272 83.46 -61.84 58.39
N ARG A 273 83.73 -63.01 57.78
CA ARG A 273 83.34 -63.27 56.38
C ARG A 273 81.83 -63.36 56.18
N GLN A 274 81.10 -63.97 57.12
CA GLN A 274 79.63 -64.02 57.04
C GLN A 274 79.01 -62.63 57.14
N ARG A 275 79.56 -61.75 57.98
CA ARG A 275 79.07 -60.37 58.19
C ARG A 275 79.03 -59.56 56.89
N ASN A 276 80.08 -59.63 56.08
CA ASN A 276 80.18 -58.83 54.86
C ASN A 276 79.16 -59.27 53.78
N PHE A 277 78.94 -60.58 53.63
CA PHE A 277 77.95 -61.11 52.69
C PHE A 277 76.52 -60.68 53.04
N VAL A 278 76.17 -60.68 54.33
CA VAL A 278 74.85 -60.21 54.81
C VAL A 278 74.63 -58.73 54.46
N VAL A 279 75.61 -57.86 54.73
CA VAL A 279 75.52 -56.41 54.46
C VAL A 279 75.38 -56.08 52.97
N GLU A 280 75.92 -56.91 52.08
CA GLU A 280 75.80 -56.71 50.63
C GLU A 280 74.46 -57.23 50.08
N SER A 281 73.98 -58.37 50.59
CA SER A 281 72.64 -58.90 50.29
C SER A 281 71.52 -57.97 50.80
N GLU A 282 71.70 -57.37 51.98
CA GLU A 282 70.77 -56.40 52.57
C GLU A 282 70.56 -55.18 51.66
N LYS A 283 71.64 -54.60 51.10
CA LYS A 283 71.57 -53.47 50.17
C LYS A 283 70.81 -53.80 48.88
N LEU A 284 71.01 -55.00 48.32
CA LEU A 284 70.31 -55.46 47.13
C LEU A 284 68.80 -55.60 47.38
N ASN A 285 68.42 -56.25 48.48
CA ASN A 285 67.03 -56.37 48.92
C ASN A 285 66.38 -54.99 49.19
N ASP A 286 67.14 -54.05 49.75
CA ASP A 286 66.64 -52.71 50.03
C ASP A 286 66.37 -51.91 48.73
N VAL A 287 67.20 -52.06 47.70
CA VAL A 287 66.94 -51.52 46.34
C VAL A 287 65.74 -52.18 45.68
N GLU A 288 65.62 -53.52 45.76
CA GLU A 288 64.49 -54.25 45.19
C GLU A 288 63.16 -53.86 45.87
N SER A 289 63.14 -53.75 47.20
CA SER A 289 61.95 -53.34 47.96
C SER A 289 61.50 -51.91 47.66
N ARG A 290 62.43 -51.00 47.35
CA ARG A 290 62.13 -49.63 46.86
C ARG A 290 61.54 -49.69 45.44
N SER A 291 62.16 -50.48 44.56
CA SER A 291 61.68 -50.69 43.18
C SER A 291 60.26 -51.29 43.14
N SER A 292 59.96 -52.26 44.00
CA SER A 292 58.63 -52.87 44.11
C SER A 292 57.59 -51.93 44.71
N ARG A 293 57.95 -51.09 45.70
CA ARG A 293 57.06 -50.01 46.21
C ARG A 293 56.67 -49.05 45.09
N ILE A 294 57.65 -48.51 44.37
CA ILE A 294 57.43 -47.58 43.25
C ILE A 294 56.52 -48.20 42.17
N ARG A 295 56.68 -49.50 41.84
CA ARG A 295 55.77 -50.21 40.92
C ARG A 295 54.33 -50.29 41.43
N ILE A 296 54.14 -50.62 42.71
CA ILE A 296 52.81 -50.74 43.33
C ILE A 296 52.11 -49.38 43.38
N ASP A 297 52.85 -48.32 43.72
CA ASP A 297 52.31 -46.97 43.81
C ASP A 297 51.95 -46.42 42.42
N LEU A 298 52.82 -46.57 41.41
CA LEU A 298 52.49 -46.26 40.00
C LEU A 298 51.27 -47.03 39.49
N GLN A 299 51.12 -48.31 39.86
CA GLN A 299 49.95 -49.10 39.50
C GLN A 299 48.67 -48.58 40.18
N ARG A 300 48.75 -48.13 41.44
CA ARG A 300 47.62 -47.51 42.16
C ARG A 300 47.23 -46.19 41.51
N ASP A 301 48.19 -45.35 41.16
CA ASP A 301 47.96 -44.04 40.56
C ASP A 301 47.36 -44.17 39.15
N MET A 302 47.86 -45.11 38.34
CA MET A 302 47.27 -45.44 37.03
C MET A 302 45.81 -45.89 37.14
N LEU A 303 45.47 -46.70 38.15
CA LEU A 303 44.09 -47.13 38.43
C LEU A 303 43.22 -45.96 38.94
N HIS A 304 43.78 -45.05 39.74
CA HIS A 304 43.09 -43.86 40.24
C HIS A 304 42.72 -42.91 39.10
N VAL A 305 43.72 -42.52 38.28
CA VAL A 305 43.55 -41.64 37.12
C VAL A 305 42.60 -42.28 36.10
N GLY A 306 42.70 -43.60 35.86
CA GLY A 306 41.75 -44.33 35.01
C GLY A 306 40.31 -44.28 35.53
N ALA A 307 40.10 -44.44 36.84
CA ALA A 307 38.78 -44.32 37.46
C ALA A 307 38.23 -42.89 37.39
N GLU A 308 39.05 -41.87 37.61
CA GLU A 308 38.67 -40.46 37.52
C GLU A 308 38.34 -40.02 36.09
N ALA A 309 39.17 -40.41 35.12
CA ALA A 309 38.88 -40.21 33.70
C ALA A 309 37.54 -40.85 33.31
N GLN A 310 37.27 -42.08 33.77
CA GLN A 310 36.01 -42.76 33.50
C GLN A 310 34.81 -42.12 34.22
N ARG A 311 34.97 -41.53 35.41
CA ARG A 311 33.95 -40.69 36.06
C ARG A 311 33.66 -39.44 35.22
N LYS A 312 34.71 -38.71 34.78
CA LYS A 312 34.58 -37.50 33.97
C LYS A 312 33.93 -37.77 32.61
N ILE A 313 34.31 -38.87 31.94
CA ILE A 313 33.67 -39.32 30.68
C ILE A 313 32.18 -39.65 30.89
N LYS A 314 31.81 -40.26 32.03
CA LYS A 314 30.39 -40.50 32.36
C LYS A 314 29.62 -39.20 32.59
N GLY A 315 30.20 -38.23 33.31
CA GLY A 315 29.60 -36.90 33.51
C GLY A 315 29.35 -36.17 32.19
N LEU A 316 30.39 -36.01 31.38
CA LEU A 316 30.32 -35.35 30.07
C LEU A 316 29.31 -36.02 29.11
N ARG A 317 29.14 -37.35 29.17
CA ARG A 317 28.11 -38.07 28.40
C ARG A 317 26.69 -37.77 28.88
N LEU A 318 26.51 -37.56 30.18
CA LEU A 318 25.21 -37.24 30.80
C LEU A 318 24.82 -35.79 30.51
N GLU A 319 25.76 -34.86 30.63
CA GLU A 319 25.65 -33.47 30.18
C GLU A 319 25.31 -33.38 28.69
N HIS A 320 26.05 -34.10 27.83
CA HIS A 320 25.78 -34.14 26.39
C HIS A 320 24.37 -34.69 26.08
N ALA A 321 23.92 -35.75 26.78
CA ALA A 321 22.57 -36.27 26.63
C ALA A 321 21.50 -35.25 27.06
N TYR A 322 21.73 -34.52 28.15
CA TYR A 322 20.88 -33.43 28.59
C TYR A 322 20.79 -32.30 27.55
N PHE A 323 21.92 -31.80 27.03
CA PHE A 323 21.92 -30.75 26.01
C PHE A 323 21.29 -31.20 24.68
N VAL A 324 21.46 -32.46 24.27
CA VAL A 324 20.76 -33.02 23.09
C VAL A 324 19.24 -33.06 23.32
N GLN A 325 18.78 -33.45 24.50
CA GLN A 325 17.35 -33.44 24.82
C GLN A 325 16.79 -32.02 24.92
N MET A 326 17.53 -31.08 25.54
CA MET A 326 17.13 -29.67 25.62
C MET A 326 17.01 -29.03 24.23
N ARG A 327 18.00 -29.26 23.35
CA ARG A 327 17.92 -28.85 21.93
C ARG A 327 16.70 -29.44 21.23
N LYS A 328 16.39 -30.71 21.47
CA LYS A 328 15.22 -31.39 20.87
C LYS A 328 13.89 -30.82 21.39
N ASN A 329 13.82 -30.42 22.66
CA ASN A 329 12.66 -29.72 23.21
C ASN A 329 12.46 -28.36 22.51
N ILE A 330 13.51 -27.53 22.46
CA ILE A 330 13.49 -26.22 21.78
C ILE A 330 13.10 -26.37 20.31
N GLU A 331 13.64 -27.36 19.60
CA GLU A 331 13.29 -27.60 18.19
C GLU A 331 11.81 -28.00 18.00
N ASN A 332 11.21 -28.70 18.98
CA ASN A 332 9.80 -29.03 18.97
C ASN A 332 8.92 -27.82 19.30
N GLU A 333 9.30 -27.00 20.27
CA GLU A 333 8.62 -25.74 20.62
C GLU A 333 8.63 -24.77 19.43
N MET A 334 9.78 -24.57 18.78
CA MET A 334 9.89 -23.77 17.55
C MET A 334 9.00 -24.31 16.41
N LYS A 335 8.79 -25.62 16.30
CA LYS A 335 7.86 -26.21 15.32
C LYS A 335 6.41 -25.94 15.70
N GLN A 336 6.04 -26.09 16.97
CA GLN A 336 4.70 -25.77 17.45
C GLN A 336 4.37 -24.28 17.27
N ASP A 337 5.29 -23.37 17.58
CA ASP A 337 5.04 -21.93 17.47
C ASP A 337 4.99 -21.44 16.02
N ARG A 338 5.76 -22.06 15.11
CA ARG A 338 5.56 -21.89 13.66
C ARG A 338 4.15 -22.33 13.22
N GLN A 339 3.67 -23.47 13.70
CA GLN A 339 2.33 -23.96 13.39
C GLN A 339 1.23 -23.04 13.94
N LYS A 340 1.29 -22.67 15.22
CA LYS A 340 0.37 -21.70 15.86
C LYS A 340 0.36 -20.37 15.12
N THR A 341 1.52 -19.89 14.68
CA THR A 341 1.65 -18.61 13.94
C THR A 341 1.05 -18.72 12.54
N TYR A 342 1.29 -19.84 11.83
CA TYR A 342 0.67 -20.11 10.53
C TYR A 342 -0.86 -20.20 10.62
N GLU A 343 -1.40 -20.87 11.65
CA GLU A 343 -2.84 -20.96 11.90
C GLU A 343 -3.47 -19.60 12.22
N LYS A 344 -2.85 -18.80 13.11
CA LYS A 344 -3.26 -17.42 13.38
C LYS A 344 -3.24 -16.56 12.10
N LEU A 345 -2.18 -16.65 11.30
CA LEU A 345 -2.05 -15.91 10.03
C LEU A 345 -3.10 -16.35 9.00
N LYS A 346 -3.43 -17.64 8.93
CA LYS A 346 -4.50 -18.17 8.08
C LYS A 346 -5.86 -17.62 8.49
N ILE A 347 -6.18 -17.64 9.79
CA ILE A 347 -7.42 -17.08 10.35
C ILE A 347 -7.51 -15.58 10.04
N LEU A 348 -6.46 -14.81 10.36
CA LEU A 348 -6.39 -13.37 10.09
C LEU A 348 -6.58 -13.06 8.60
N THR A 349 -5.90 -13.78 7.71
CA THR A 349 -6.02 -13.62 6.25
C THR A 349 -7.46 -13.84 5.77
N VAL A 350 -8.16 -14.85 6.31
CA VAL A 350 -9.57 -15.14 5.96
C VAL A 350 -10.50 -14.01 6.44
N HIS A 351 -10.34 -13.54 7.68
CA HIS A 351 -11.14 -12.41 8.19
C HIS A 351 -10.87 -11.12 7.40
N CYS A 352 -9.61 -10.77 7.15
CA CYS A 352 -9.24 -9.61 6.35
C CYS A 352 -9.75 -9.70 4.90
N PHE A 353 -9.84 -10.89 4.31
CA PHE A 353 -10.44 -11.07 2.99
C PHE A 353 -11.97 -10.87 3.02
N GLN A 354 -12.64 -11.42 4.03
CA GLN A 354 -14.10 -11.31 4.17
C GLN A 354 -14.54 -9.86 4.47
N THR A 355 -13.88 -9.16 5.39
CA THR A 355 -14.19 -7.74 5.66
C THR A 355 -13.89 -6.86 4.45
N ASN A 356 -12.78 -7.08 3.73
CA ASN A 356 -12.48 -6.39 2.47
C ASN A 356 -13.54 -6.66 1.38
N LYS A 357 -14.08 -7.89 1.31
CA LYS A 357 -15.21 -8.26 0.44
C LYS A 357 -16.50 -7.53 0.82
N GLU A 358 -16.74 -7.30 2.11
CA GLU A 358 -17.89 -6.53 2.62
C GLU A 358 -17.72 -5.02 2.39
N TYR A 359 -16.56 -4.43 2.67
CA TYR A 359 -16.23 -3.05 2.30
C TYR A 359 -16.34 -2.83 0.78
N LYS A 360 -15.99 -3.82 -0.05
CA LYS A 360 -16.20 -3.78 -1.51
C LYS A 360 -17.68 -3.86 -1.92
N LYS A 361 -18.56 -4.50 -1.15
CA LYS A 361 -20.02 -4.39 -1.34
C LYS A 361 -20.49 -2.98 -0.94
N LEU A 362 -20.11 -2.51 0.25
CA LEU A 362 -20.51 -1.21 0.78
C LEU A 362 -20.08 -0.06 -0.16
N LYS A 363 -18.85 -0.11 -0.69
CA LYS A 363 -18.37 0.84 -1.71
C LYS A 363 -19.26 0.82 -2.95
N LYS A 364 -19.65 -0.35 -3.47
CA LYS A 364 -20.55 -0.46 -4.62
C LYS A 364 -21.95 0.07 -4.34
N TYR A 365 -22.48 -0.11 -3.12
CA TYR A 365 -23.74 0.50 -2.72
C TYR A 365 -23.62 2.03 -2.62
N GLY A 366 -22.51 2.56 -2.12
CA GLY A 366 -22.21 4.00 -2.12
C GLY A 366 -22.05 4.58 -3.52
N GLU A 367 -21.31 3.92 -4.40
CA GLU A 367 -21.17 4.28 -5.83
C GLU A 367 -22.53 4.28 -6.54
N LEU A 368 -23.35 3.25 -6.29
CA LEU A 368 -24.72 3.18 -6.81
C LEU A 368 -25.58 4.34 -6.28
N LEU A 369 -25.60 4.57 -4.97
CA LEU A 369 -26.36 5.66 -4.33
C LEU A 369 -25.95 7.03 -4.86
N LEU A 370 -24.65 7.29 -5.02
CA LEU A 370 -24.14 8.53 -5.61
C LEU A 370 -24.54 8.67 -7.08
N SER A 371 -24.50 7.59 -7.88
CA SER A 371 -24.94 7.62 -9.28
C SER A 371 -26.45 7.84 -9.42
N LEU A 372 -27.26 7.27 -8.52
CA LEU A 372 -28.70 7.51 -8.44
C LEU A 372 -28.99 8.95 -8.03
N ALA A 373 -28.35 9.45 -6.98
CA ALA A 373 -28.47 10.84 -6.54
C ALA A 373 -28.06 11.84 -7.64
N ALA A 374 -26.99 11.57 -8.38
CA ALA A 374 -26.56 12.38 -9.52
C ALA A 374 -27.55 12.33 -10.69
N ASN A 375 -28.20 11.19 -10.95
CA ASN A 375 -29.24 11.08 -11.97
C ASN A 375 -30.55 11.76 -11.54
N CYS A 376 -31.00 11.59 -10.30
CA CYS A 376 -32.14 12.32 -9.73
C CYS A 376 -31.89 13.84 -9.75
N ARG A 377 -30.66 14.29 -9.42
CA ARG A 377 -30.28 15.71 -9.48
C ARG A 377 -30.34 16.30 -10.90
N LYS A 378 -30.28 15.51 -11.98
CA LYS A 378 -30.51 16.03 -13.35
C LYS A 378 -31.95 16.53 -13.50
N LEU A 379 -32.92 15.76 -12.99
CA LEU A 379 -34.36 15.99 -13.12
C LEU A 379 -34.90 17.12 -12.21
N GLN A 380 -34.20 17.46 -11.14
CA GLN A 380 -34.57 18.54 -10.21
C GLN A 380 -34.61 19.92 -10.90
N THR A 381 -35.44 20.83 -10.40
CA THR A 381 -35.51 22.21 -10.92
C THR A 381 -34.26 23.02 -10.53
N GLU A 382 -33.97 24.13 -11.23
CA GLU A 382 -32.84 25.01 -10.85
C GLU A 382 -33.05 25.64 -9.46
N SER A 383 -34.29 25.94 -9.11
CA SER A 383 -34.72 26.32 -7.76
C SER A 383 -34.38 25.28 -6.68
N GLU A 384 -34.53 23.98 -6.97
CA GLU A 384 -34.12 22.90 -6.04
C GLU A 384 -32.60 22.66 -6.03
N LYS A 385 -31.94 22.84 -7.18
CA LYS A 385 -30.49 22.67 -7.33
C LYS A 385 -29.67 23.76 -6.64
N GLY A 386 -30.22 24.98 -6.59
CA GLY A 386 -29.58 26.19 -6.07
C GLY A 386 -29.75 26.41 -4.56
N VAL A 387 -30.81 25.88 -3.93
CA VAL A 387 -31.02 25.99 -2.47
C VAL A 387 -30.19 24.93 -1.72
N PRO A 388 -29.19 25.34 -0.92
CA PRO A 388 -28.50 24.41 -0.01
C PRO A 388 -29.50 23.87 1.01
N TRP A 389 -29.47 22.55 1.21
CA TRP A 389 -29.95 21.80 2.38
C TRP A 389 -31.33 22.07 3.01
N GLY A 390 -32.19 22.85 2.36
CA GLY A 390 -33.59 23.02 2.75
C GLY A 390 -33.88 24.28 3.56
N ASP A 391 -33.13 25.36 3.34
CA ASP A 391 -33.43 26.72 3.83
C ASP A 391 -34.67 27.32 3.13
N PHE A 392 -35.81 26.65 3.27
CA PHE A 392 -37.11 27.31 3.17
C PHE A 392 -37.29 28.10 4.47
N GLN A 393 -37.24 29.43 4.36
CA GLN A 393 -37.36 30.30 5.53
C GLN A 393 -38.72 30.11 6.20
N GLU A 394 -38.66 30.02 7.53
CA GLU A 394 -39.74 29.75 8.47
C GLU A 394 -40.37 28.34 8.35
N PRO A 395 -40.53 27.60 9.48
CA PRO A 395 -41.40 26.44 9.48
C PRO A 395 -42.83 26.95 9.27
N VAL A 396 -43.46 26.57 8.16
CA VAL A 396 -44.90 26.79 7.98
C VAL A 396 -45.60 26.12 9.14
N ASP A 397 -46.28 26.91 9.98
CA ASP A 397 -46.93 26.48 11.21
C ASP A 397 -48.22 25.70 10.91
N VAL A 398 -48.03 24.54 10.28
CA VAL A 398 -49.06 23.52 10.08
C VAL A 398 -49.40 22.99 11.46
N LYS A 399 -50.45 23.58 12.06
CA LYS A 399 -51.04 23.13 13.31
C LYS A 399 -51.12 21.61 13.32
N ALA A 400 -50.66 21.01 14.41
CA ALA A 400 -50.47 19.57 14.53
C ALA A 400 -51.81 18.80 14.63
N ASP A 401 -52.54 18.72 13.51
CA ASP A 401 -53.34 17.54 13.22
C ASP A 401 -52.36 16.37 13.09
N GLU A 402 -52.41 15.42 14.03
CA GLU A 402 -51.50 14.27 14.10
C GLU A 402 -51.79 13.25 12.98
N ILE A 403 -51.52 13.64 11.73
CA ILE A 403 -51.49 12.74 10.58
C ILE A 403 -50.24 11.87 10.71
N VAL A 404 -50.35 10.82 11.53
CA VAL A 404 -49.33 9.79 11.75
C VAL A 404 -48.89 9.25 10.39
N PHE A 405 -47.71 9.68 9.94
CA PHE A 405 -47.24 9.50 8.57
C PHE A 405 -46.73 8.06 8.37
N LYS A 406 -47.67 7.10 8.36
CA LYS A 406 -47.39 5.68 8.17
C LYS A 406 -46.84 5.40 6.77
N LEU A 407 -45.52 5.53 6.67
CA LEU A 407 -44.72 5.29 5.49
C LEU A 407 -44.93 3.85 4.99
N LYS A 408 -45.74 3.68 3.94
CA LYS A 408 -45.96 2.38 3.28
C LYS A 408 -44.77 1.99 2.38
N VAL A 409 -43.58 1.86 2.95
CA VAL A 409 -42.34 1.57 2.22
C VAL A 409 -41.58 0.41 2.86
N LEU A 410 -41.83 -0.78 2.30
CA LEU A 410 -41.11 -2.06 2.45
C LEU A 410 -41.00 -2.67 3.87
N ASP A 411 -40.89 -4.01 3.88
CA ASP A 411 -40.83 -4.84 5.09
C ASP A 411 -39.40 -4.88 5.67
N LEU A 412 -39.01 -3.76 6.28
CA LEU A 412 -37.63 -3.49 6.76
C LEU A 412 -37.14 -4.47 7.85
N LYS A 413 -38.04 -5.15 8.56
CA LYS A 413 -37.74 -6.17 9.60
C LYS A 413 -36.98 -7.40 9.09
N SER A 414 -36.71 -7.47 7.79
CA SER A 414 -35.98 -8.57 7.13
C SER A 414 -34.50 -8.26 6.84
N HIS A 415 -34.06 -7.00 6.97
CA HIS A 415 -32.79 -6.54 6.38
C HIS A 415 -31.95 -5.57 7.22
N VAL A 416 -32.40 -5.15 8.40
CA VAL A 416 -31.68 -4.18 9.23
C VAL A 416 -31.78 -4.56 10.72
N ASP A 417 -30.65 -4.89 11.34
CA ASP A 417 -30.50 -5.08 12.78
C ASP A 417 -30.24 -3.71 13.45
N LEU A 418 -31.27 -2.86 13.52
CA LEU A 418 -31.26 -1.59 14.26
C LEU A 418 -32.52 -1.53 15.16
N ASP A 419 -32.36 -0.98 16.36
CA ASP A 419 -33.49 -0.74 17.27
C ASP A 419 -34.37 0.41 16.75
N GLU A 420 -35.66 0.40 17.11
CA GLU A 420 -36.65 1.37 16.58
C GLU A 420 -36.27 2.83 16.95
N GLU A 421 -35.60 3.05 18.09
CA GLU A 421 -35.07 4.37 18.51
C GLU A 421 -33.89 4.86 17.64
N GLU A 422 -32.97 3.96 17.23
CA GLU A 422 -31.86 4.32 16.35
C GLU A 422 -32.34 4.59 14.91
N LEU A 423 -33.37 3.87 14.48
CA LEU A 423 -34.01 4.08 13.18
C LEU A 423 -34.69 5.45 13.12
N ASP A 424 -35.46 5.84 14.15
CA ASP A 424 -36.07 7.17 14.22
C ASP A 424 -35.02 8.29 14.28
N ALA A 425 -33.91 8.09 14.98
CA ALA A 425 -32.78 9.03 14.98
C ALA A 425 -32.17 9.21 13.58
N GLN A 426 -32.00 8.13 12.80
CA GLN A 426 -31.54 8.21 11.41
C GLN A 426 -32.57 8.86 10.48
N ILE A 427 -33.87 8.61 10.68
CA ILE A 427 -34.96 9.25 9.92
C ILE A 427 -34.99 10.77 10.17
N GLN A 428 -34.82 11.20 11.43
CA GLN A 428 -34.70 12.62 11.77
C GLN A 428 -33.47 13.27 11.12
N LEU A 429 -32.32 12.59 11.11
CA LEU A 429 -31.09 13.04 10.45
C LEU A 429 -31.28 13.19 8.93
N MET A 430 -32.12 12.33 8.32
CA MET A 430 -32.58 12.45 6.93
C MET A 430 -33.74 13.44 6.71
N GLY A 431 -34.20 14.20 7.71
CA GLY A 431 -35.39 15.07 7.61
C GLY A 431 -35.36 16.08 6.44
N SER A 432 -34.17 16.58 6.07
CA SER A 432 -34.01 17.49 4.92
C SER A 432 -34.19 16.80 3.55
N PHE A 433 -33.88 15.51 3.46
CA PHE A 433 -34.17 14.67 2.29
C PHE A 433 -35.68 14.43 2.16
N TRP A 434 -36.34 14.03 3.26
CA TRP A 434 -37.78 13.76 3.26
C TRP A 434 -38.61 15.00 2.92
N ARG A 435 -38.23 16.20 3.40
CA ARG A 435 -38.86 17.48 2.99
C ARG A 435 -38.76 17.72 1.49
N ARG A 436 -37.60 17.45 0.86
CA ARG A 436 -37.44 17.58 -0.61
C ARG A 436 -38.30 16.57 -1.37
N GLN A 437 -38.42 15.33 -0.89
CA GLN A 437 -39.30 14.34 -1.50
C GLN A 437 -40.77 14.77 -1.43
N ALA A 438 -41.26 15.21 -0.26
CA ALA A 438 -42.62 15.68 -0.09
C ALA A 438 -42.96 16.88 -1.00
N LEU A 439 -42.02 17.81 -1.18
CA LEU A 439 -42.17 18.93 -2.13
C LEU A 439 -42.25 18.46 -3.59
N ALA A 440 -41.44 17.48 -4.00
CA ALA A 440 -41.50 16.90 -5.34
C ALA A 440 -42.83 16.16 -5.58
N GLU A 441 -43.31 15.39 -4.60
CA GLU A 441 -44.61 14.70 -4.67
C GLU A 441 -45.77 15.71 -4.75
N ALA A 442 -45.73 16.80 -3.99
CA ALA A 442 -46.72 17.88 -4.07
C ALA A 442 -46.71 18.59 -5.45
N GLN A 443 -45.53 18.85 -6.03
CA GLN A 443 -45.41 19.36 -7.41
C GLN A 443 -46.03 18.39 -8.42
N ILE A 444 -45.74 17.08 -8.30
CA ILE A 444 -46.29 16.04 -9.18
C ILE A 444 -47.82 15.97 -9.07
N ALA A 445 -48.38 16.09 -7.86
CA ALA A 445 -49.83 16.13 -7.65
C ALA A 445 -50.47 17.34 -8.36
N LEU A 446 -49.89 18.54 -8.20
CA LEU A 446 -50.36 19.76 -8.87
C LEU A 446 -50.22 19.71 -10.41
N LEU A 447 -49.17 19.08 -10.93
CA LEU A 447 -49.00 18.86 -12.36
C LEU A 447 -50.02 17.86 -12.91
N ASN A 448 -50.32 16.79 -12.19
CA ASN A 448 -51.37 15.84 -12.56
C ASN A 448 -52.76 16.48 -12.54
N GLU A 449 -53.08 17.30 -11.54
CA GLU A 449 -54.35 18.02 -11.48
C GLU A 449 -54.52 19.01 -12.65
N LYS A 450 -53.46 19.76 -12.98
CA LYS A 450 -53.41 20.64 -14.16
C LYS A 450 -53.53 19.86 -15.47
N LYS A 451 -52.87 18.70 -15.58
CA LYS A 451 -52.97 17.81 -16.74
C LYS A 451 -54.41 17.35 -16.95
N ILE A 452 -55.08 16.85 -15.90
CA ILE A 452 -56.48 16.40 -15.98
C ILE A 452 -57.42 17.53 -16.43
N LYS A 453 -57.22 18.75 -15.91
CA LYS A 453 -57.97 19.94 -16.35
C LYS A 453 -57.74 20.25 -17.83
N LEU A 454 -56.48 20.25 -18.29
CA LEU A 454 -56.11 20.50 -19.69
C LEU A 454 -56.59 19.39 -20.63
N GLU A 455 -56.59 18.13 -20.21
CA GLU A 455 -57.14 17.00 -20.99
C GLU A 455 -58.67 17.12 -21.11
N ALA A 456 -59.36 17.49 -20.03
CA ALA A 456 -60.80 17.76 -20.06
C ALA A 456 -61.15 18.96 -20.96
N ASP A 457 -60.38 20.06 -20.91
CA ASP A 457 -60.58 21.22 -21.77
C ASP A 457 -60.22 20.94 -23.23
N ASN A 458 -59.13 20.22 -23.51
CA ASN A 458 -58.80 19.75 -24.85
C ASN A 458 -59.89 18.84 -25.42
N GLN A 459 -60.51 18.00 -24.58
CA GLN A 459 -61.66 17.19 -25.00
C GLN A 459 -62.90 18.07 -25.29
N LYS A 460 -63.16 19.13 -24.51
CA LYS A 460 -64.21 20.13 -24.84
C LYS A 460 -63.92 20.83 -26.17
N TYR A 461 -62.68 21.29 -26.41
CA TYR A 461 -62.30 21.94 -27.67
C TYR A 461 -62.36 20.97 -28.85
N THR A 462 -61.88 19.74 -28.70
CA THR A 462 -61.97 18.67 -29.70
C THR A 462 -63.43 18.35 -30.04
N ASN A 463 -64.31 18.31 -29.05
CA ASN A 463 -65.75 18.10 -29.28
C ASN A 463 -66.39 19.32 -29.96
N LYS A 464 -66.05 20.55 -29.55
CA LYS A 464 -66.52 21.78 -30.20
C LYS A 464 -66.05 21.87 -31.65
N ILE A 465 -64.80 21.48 -31.94
CA ILE A 465 -64.25 21.39 -33.30
C ILE A 465 -64.98 20.30 -34.10
N LYS A 466 -65.28 19.13 -33.51
CA LYS A 466 -66.09 18.08 -34.17
C LYS A 466 -67.51 18.57 -34.49
N CYS A 467 -68.14 19.38 -33.64
CA CYS A 467 -69.42 20.03 -33.96
C CYS A 467 -69.28 21.05 -35.11
N MET A 468 -68.22 21.87 -35.10
CA MET A 468 -67.95 22.86 -36.16
C MET A 468 -67.56 22.23 -37.50
N SER A 469 -66.88 21.07 -37.50
CA SER A 469 -66.47 20.35 -38.71
C SER A 469 -67.55 19.40 -39.24
N LYS A 470 -68.52 19.01 -38.41
CA LYS A 470 -69.76 18.35 -38.83
C LYS A 470 -70.77 19.35 -39.42
N VAL A 471 -70.43 19.96 -40.56
CA VAL A 471 -71.43 20.51 -41.50
C VAL A 471 -72.11 19.37 -42.30
N THR A 472 -71.95 18.12 -41.85
CA THR A 472 -72.40 16.88 -42.49
C THR A 472 -73.41 16.09 -41.66
N ASP A 473 -73.88 16.62 -40.52
CA ASP A 473 -75.01 16.05 -39.79
C ASP A 473 -76.34 16.65 -40.27
N VAL A 474 -76.98 15.96 -41.22
CA VAL A 474 -78.19 16.41 -41.95
C VAL A 474 -79.37 16.71 -41.00
N THR A 475 -79.33 16.18 -39.78
CA THR A 475 -80.37 16.28 -38.74
C THR A 475 -80.40 17.62 -37.99
N GLU A 476 -79.36 18.46 -38.11
CA GLU A 476 -79.34 19.81 -37.52
C GLU A 476 -79.56 20.92 -38.57
N LEU A 477 -79.05 20.74 -39.78
CA LEU A 477 -79.36 21.60 -40.95
C LEU A 477 -80.88 21.67 -41.25
N THR A 478 -81.60 20.59 -40.98
CA THR A 478 -83.06 20.52 -41.11
C THR A 478 -83.84 21.25 -40.01
N LYS A 479 -83.18 21.75 -38.95
CA LYS A 479 -83.79 22.61 -37.92
C LYS A 479 -83.58 24.11 -38.18
N THR A 480 -82.55 24.48 -38.96
CA THR A 480 -82.28 25.88 -39.33
C THR A 480 -82.89 26.27 -40.67
N LEU A 481 -83.23 25.30 -41.54
CA LEU A 481 -83.99 25.52 -42.76
C LEU A 481 -85.51 25.57 -42.51
N THR A 482 -86.01 26.72 -42.02
CA THR A 482 -87.45 27.02 -42.00
C THR A 482 -87.97 27.28 -43.42
N ILE A 483 -88.35 26.21 -44.12
CA ILE A 483 -89.05 26.31 -45.42
C ILE A 483 -90.51 26.68 -45.13
N ASN A 484 -90.91 27.89 -45.52
CA ASN A 484 -92.29 28.36 -45.41
C ASN A 484 -93.18 27.71 -46.50
N CYS A 485 -93.63 26.48 -46.25
CA CYS A 485 -94.65 25.84 -47.08
C CYS A 485 -96.04 26.48 -46.86
N ILE A 486 -96.70 26.81 -47.96
CA ILE A 486 -98.06 27.36 -48.01
C ILE A 486 -99.06 26.22 -48.18
N CYS A 487 -100.27 26.41 -47.65
CA CYS A 487 -101.46 25.52 -47.66
C CYS A 487 -101.48 24.32 -46.67
N PRO A 488 -102.69 23.86 -46.23
CA PRO A 488 -102.84 23.20 -44.93
C PRO A 488 -103.62 21.86 -44.89
N ALA A 489 -103.50 21.16 -43.75
CA ALA A 489 -104.41 20.09 -43.26
C ALA A 489 -104.43 18.76 -44.06
N PRO A 490 -105.00 17.64 -43.53
CA PRO A 490 -105.67 17.46 -42.25
C PRO A 490 -105.09 16.36 -41.31
N PRO A 491 -105.51 16.33 -40.03
CA PRO A 491 -105.28 15.22 -39.08
C PRO A 491 -106.51 14.26 -39.06
N PRO A 492 -106.62 13.28 -38.14
CA PRO A 492 -105.62 12.56 -37.34
C PRO A 492 -105.70 11.02 -37.56
N ARG A 493 -104.94 10.22 -36.78
CA ARG A 493 -105.54 9.16 -35.92
C ARG A 493 -104.54 8.58 -34.91
N CYS A 494 -105.04 8.18 -33.75
CA CYS A 494 -104.26 7.49 -32.72
C CYS A 494 -104.41 5.98 -32.84
N THR A 495 -103.32 5.24 -32.62
CA THR A 495 -103.36 3.92 -32.00
C THR A 495 -102.32 3.87 -30.88
N LYS A 496 -102.78 3.77 -29.63
CA LYS A 496 -101.93 3.36 -28.50
C LYS A 496 -101.85 1.83 -28.53
N PHE A 497 -100.66 1.26 -28.42
CA PHE A 497 -100.47 0.05 -27.61
C PHE A 497 -99.07 0.02 -27.01
N LYS A 498 -98.99 -0.32 -25.72
CA LYS A 498 -97.74 -0.71 -25.06
C LYS A 498 -97.61 -2.22 -25.18
N PHE A 499 -96.40 -2.71 -25.42
CA PHE A 499 -95.97 -4.04 -24.96
C PHE A 499 -94.65 -3.91 -24.21
N VAL A 500 -94.31 -4.92 -23.40
CA VAL A 500 -93.45 -4.75 -22.22
C VAL A 500 -92.37 -5.82 -22.16
N ARG A 501 -91.09 -5.37 -22.16
CA ARG A 501 -89.89 -6.16 -21.76
C ARG A 501 -89.59 -7.40 -22.65
N PRO A 502 -88.51 -8.18 -22.40
CA PRO A 502 -87.53 -8.11 -21.30
C PRO A 502 -86.05 -8.00 -21.72
N LEU A 503 -85.21 -7.90 -20.68
CA LEU A 503 -83.73 -7.95 -20.64
C LEU A 503 -83.03 -6.79 -21.36
#